data_AF-A0A951I475-F1
#
_entry.id   AF-A0A951I475-F1
#
_cell.length_a   1.000
_cell.length_b   1.000
_cell.length_c   1.000
_cell.angle_alpha   90.00
_cell.angle_beta   90.00
_cell.angle_gamma   90.00
#
_symmetry.space_group_name_H-M   'P 1'
#
loop_
_entity.id
_entity.type
_entity.pdbx_description
1 polymer ?
#
loop_
_entity_poly.entity_id
_entity_poly.type
_entity_poly.pdbx_seq_one_letter_code
_entity_poly.pdbx_strand_id
1 'polypeptide(L)'
;MKKAICRFLLVTGISIPLFLSAQDGNDKKTAQKDEFSASVNYQSALHYFGRTDSLKSSGLFPSIGFQSRTGLYAQGNFIFVNNAAQSTAYTGTT
;
A
#
# COMPACT_ATOMS: atom_id res chain seq x y z
N MET A 1 -56.51 12.83 -14.09
CA MET A 1 -55.34 12.79 -15.00
C MET A 1 -54.07 13.35 -14.36
N LYS A 2 -54.04 14.61 -13.87
CA LYS A 2 -52.81 15.22 -13.29
C LYS A 2 -52.16 14.43 -12.13
N LYS A 3 -52.96 13.85 -11.23
CA LYS A 3 -52.48 13.02 -10.10
C LYS A 3 -51.84 11.70 -10.53
N ALA A 4 -52.31 11.11 -11.64
CA ALA A 4 -51.74 9.88 -12.18
C ALA A 4 -50.38 10.13 -12.83
N ILE A 5 -50.23 11.28 -13.51
CA ILE A 5 -48.97 11.73 -14.11
C ILE A 5 -47.92 11.99 -13.02
N CYS A 6 -48.27 12.66 -11.91
CA CYS A 6 -47.34 12.85 -10.79
C CYS A 6 -46.88 11.52 -10.17
N ARG A 7 -47.78 10.55 -10.01
CA ARG A 7 -47.41 9.22 -9.47
C ARG A 7 -46.49 8.45 -10.43
N PHE A 8 -46.74 8.55 -11.73
CA PHE A 8 -45.90 7.94 -12.75
C PHE A 8 -44.48 8.54 -12.77
N LEU A 9 -44.38 9.88 -12.69
CA LEU A 9 -43.09 10.59 -12.63
C LEU A 9 -42.29 10.25 -11.37
N LEU A 10 -42.97 10.05 -10.24
CA LEU A 10 -42.32 9.73 -8.98
C LEU A 10 -41.79 8.28 -8.97
N VAL A 11 -42.55 7.33 -9.52
CA VAL A 11 -42.12 5.93 -9.64
C VAL A 11 -40.95 5.79 -10.62
N THR A 12 -41.01 6.49 -11.77
CA THR A 12 -39.90 6.51 -12.72
C THR A 12 -38.65 7.15 -12.13
N GLY A 13 -38.78 8.29 -11.43
CA GLY A 13 -37.66 8.96 -10.72
C GLY A 13 -36.91 8.07 -9.73
N ILE A 14 -37.62 7.26 -8.94
CA ILE A 14 -37.01 6.37 -7.92
C ILE A 14 -36.37 5.12 -8.55
N SER A 15 -36.88 4.66 -9.70
CA SER A 15 -36.37 3.47 -10.38
C SER A 15 -35.09 3.70 -11.18
N ILE A 16 -34.81 4.95 -11.59
CA ILE A 16 -33.64 5.32 -12.40
C ILE A 16 -32.29 4.92 -11.75
N PRO A 17 -32.00 5.16 -10.46
CA PRO A 17 -30.71 4.78 -9.85
C PRO A 17 -30.48 3.27 -9.75
N LEU A 18 -31.51 2.41 -9.90
CA LEU A 18 -31.34 0.96 -9.90
C LEU A 18 -30.79 0.43 -11.23
N PHE A 19 -30.89 1.21 -12.31
CA PHE A 19 -30.40 0.85 -13.65
C PHE A 19 -29.18 1.66 -14.08
N LEU A 20 -28.81 2.72 -13.34
CA LEU A 20 -27.48 3.33 -13.45
C LEU A 20 -26.45 2.49 -12.69
N SER A 21 -26.10 1.34 -13.27
CA SER A 21 -24.77 0.79 -13.02
C SER A 21 -23.78 1.79 -13.59
N ALA A 22 -22.97 2.41 -12.74
CA ALA A 22 -21.83 3.21 -13.18
C ALA A 22 -21.03 2.36 -14.18
N GLN A 23 -21.03 2.77 -15.45
CA GLN A 23 -20.11 2.22 -16.42
C GLN A 23 -18.74 2.73 -16.00
N ASP A 24 -18.00 1.90 -15.24
CA ASP A 24 -16.55 2.03 -15.13
C ASP A 24 -16.01 1.88 -16.56
N GLY A 25 -15.88 3.03 -17.23
CA GLY A 25 -15.40 3.15 -18.58
C GLY A 25 -14.01 2.54 -18.66
N ASN A 26 -13.96 1.41 -19.37
CA ASN A 26 -12.94 1.02 -20.32
C ASN A 26 -11.57 1.73 -20.19
N ASP A 27 -10.88 1.54 -19.07
CA ASP A 27 -9.46 1.31 -19.12
C ASP A 27 -9.26 -0.16 -18.86
N LYS A 28 -8.24 -0.75 -19.48
CA LYS A 28 -7.81 -2.13 -19.25
C LYS A 28 -7.68 -2.34 -17.73
N LYS A 29 -8.74 -2.78 -17.05
CA LYS A 29 -8.69 -3.34 -15.72
C LYS A 29 -7.91 -4.62 -15.90
N THR A 30 -6.59 -4.51 -15.90
CA THR A 30 -5.70 -5.58 -15.49
C THR A 30 -6.32 -6.06 -14.19
N ALA A 31 -7.05 -7.18 -14.24
CA ALA A 31 -7.61 -7.77 -13.04
C ALA A 31 -6.46 -7.79 -12.04
N GLN A 32 -6.59 -7.00 -10.96
CA GLN A 32 -5.48 -6.75 -10.03
C GLN A 32 -4.92 -8.12 -9.68
N LYS A 33 -3.65 -8.37 -10.00
CA LYS A 33 -3.04 -9.68 -9.78
C LYS A 33 -2.45 -9.70 -8.39
N ASP A 34 -2.25 -10.89 -7.87
CA ASP A 34 -1.45 -11.02 -6.66
C ASP A 34 0.00 -10.65 -7.01
N GLU A 35 0.58 -9.75 -6.23
CA GLU A 35 1.92 -9.21 -6.45
C GLU A 35 2.82 -9.58 -5.28
N PHE A 36 3.99 -10.12 -5.61
CA PHE A 36 5.06 -10.35 -4.66
C PHE A 36 6.21 -9.38 -4.96
N SER A 37 6.73 -8.77 -3.91
CA SER A 37 7.87 -7.84 -3.98
C SER A 37 8.96 -8.29 -3.01
N ALA A 38 10.21 -8.18 -3.44
CA ALA A 38 11.37 -8.37 -2.59
C ALA A 38 12.41 -7.33 -2.99
N SER A 39 13.04 -6.71 -2.00
CA SER A 39 14.10 -5.74 -2.25
C SER A 39 15.20 -5.86 -1.20
N VAL A 40 16.41 -5.42 -1.55
CA VAL A 40 17.53 -5.32 -0.63
C VAL A 40 18.18 -3.97 -0.86
N ASN A 41 18.19 -3.13 0.16
CA ASN A 41 18.76 -1.80 0.09
C ASN A 41 19.97 -1.72 1.01
N TYR A 42 21.05 -1.10 0.54
CA TYR A 42 22.25 -0.87 1.33
C TYR A 42 22.49 0.63 1.45
N GLN A 43 22.75 1.09 2.68
CA GLN A 43 23.12 2.46 2.97
C GLN A 43 24.47 2.48 3.67
N SER A 44 25.46 3.09 3.03
CA SER A 44 26.84 3.14 3.52
C SER A 44 27.02 4.04 4.74
N ALA A 45 26.12 5.01 4.95
CA ALA A 45 26.17 5.96 6.05
C ALA A 45 24.78 6.20 6.65
N LEU A 46 24.59 5.79 7.90
CA LEU A 46 23.42 6.07 8.72
C LEU A 46 23.70 7.28 9.61
N HIS A 47 22.79 8.25 9.62
CA HIS A 47 22.85 9.43 10.48
C HIS A 47 21.82 9.30 11.60
N TYR A 48 22.26 9.33 12.86
CA TYR A 48 21.36 9.32 14.01
C TYR A 48 21.05 10.76 14.46
N PHE A 49 19.86 11.26 14.08
CA PHE A 49 19.21 12.48 14.58
C PHE A 49 20.13 13.64 15.01
N GLY A 50 21.05 14.05 14.14
CA GLY A 50 21.88 15.25 14.36
C GLY A 50 22.88 15.16 15.52
N ARG A 51 23.03 14.00 16.16
CA ARG A 51 24.09 13.76 17.14
C ARG A 51 25.34 13.25 16.42
N THR A 52 26.45 13.94 16.65
CA THR A 52 27.79 13.62 16.16
C THR A 52 28.42 12.45 16.94
N ASP A 53 27.63 11.43 17.26
CA ASP A 53 28.18 10.20 17.83
C ASP A 53 28.94 9.52 16.68
N SER A 54 30.28 9.63 16.67
CA SER A 54 31.19 9.37 15.53
C SER A 54 31.20 7.95 14.96
N LEU A 55 30.31 7.06 15.40
CA LEU A 55 30.24 5.71 14.89
C LEU A 55 29.63 5.70 13.49
N LYS A 56 30.52 5.69 12.49
CA LYS A 56 30.20 5.38 11.10
C LYS A 56 29.46 4.05 11.07
N SER A 57 28.16 4.13 10.83
CA SER A 57 27.25 2.99 10.78
C SER A 57 26.75 2.81 9.37
N SER A 58 26.68 1.57 8.91
CA SER A 58 26.03 1.20 7.65
C SER A 58 24.78 0.38 7.94
N GLY A 59 23.84 0.40 6.99
CA GLY A 59 22.56 -0.29 7.09
C GLY A 59 22.32 -1.22 5.91
N LEU A 60 21.78 -2.40 6.20
CA LEU A 60 21.23 -3.32 5.20
C LEU A 60 19.75 -3.52 5.50
N PHE A 61 18.91 -3.27 4.51
CA PHE A 61 17.45 -3.24 4.63
C PHE A 61 16.79 -4.16 3.60
N PRO A 62 16.74 -5.48 3.87
CA PRO A 62 15.92 -6.36 3.07
C PRO A 62 14.44 -6.13 3.38
N SER A 63 13.60 -6.19 2.36
CA SER A 63 12.15 -6.15 2.48
C SER A 63 11.50 -7.21 1.61
N ILE A 64 10.36 -7.71 2.08
CA ILE A 64 9.46 -8.58 1.33
C ILE A 64 8.05 -8.04 1.47
N GLY A 65 7.25 -8.15 0.41
CA GLY A 65 5.88 -7.69 0.41
C GLY A 65 5.00 -8.58 -0.45
N PHE A 66 3.75 -8.70 -0.04
CA PHE A 66 2.72 -9.39 -0.79
C PHE A 66 1.47 -8.52 -0.82
N GLN A 67 0.90 -8.33 -2.00
CA GLN A 67 -0.37 -7.65 -2.21
C GLN A 67 -1.31 -8.62 -2.93
N SER A 68 -2.43 -8.94 -2.31
CA SER A 68 -3.46 -9.75 -2.95
C SER A 68 -4.36 -8.89 -3.82
N ARG A 69 -4.90 -9.49 -4.88
CA ARG A 69 -5.98 -8.94 -5.70
C ARG A 69 -7.21 -8.50 -4.92
N THR A 70 -7.41 -9.05 -3.72
CA THR A 70 -8.53 -8.72 -2.83
C THR A 70 -8.30 -7.41 -2.06
N GLY A 71 -7.14 -6.77 -2.24
CA GLY A 71 -6.75 -5.54 -1.55
C GLY A 71 -6.03 -5.75 -0.22
N LEU A 72 -5.92 -7.00 0.26
CA LEU A 72 -5.10 -7.33 1.42
C LEU A 72 -3.62 -7.20 1.08
N TYR A 73 -2.83 -6.63 1.98
CA TYR A 73 -1.38 -6.53 1.81
C TYR A 73 -0.65 -6.83 3.12
N ALA A 74 0.55 -7.40 2.99
CA ALA A 74 1.48 -7.63 4.08
C ALA A 74 2.88 -7.23 3.61
N GLN A 75 3.65 -6.61 4.50
CA GLN A 75 5.03 -6.23 4.24
C GLN A 75 5.88 -6.54 5.46
N GLY A 76 7.02 -7.20 5.23
CA GLY A 76 8.07 -7.42 6.21
C GLY A 76 9.30 -6.60 5.84
N ASN A 77 9.77 -5.78 6.77
CA ASN A 77 11.02 -5.03 6.63
C ASN A 77 11.98 -5.51 7.70
N PHE A 78 13.22 -5.77 7.29
CA PHE A 78 14.30 -6.13 8.20
C PHE A 78 15.33 -5.02 8.20
N ILE A 79 15.91 -4.76 9.37
CA ILE A 79 16.92 -3.71 9.53
C ILE A 79 18.14 -4.36 10.16
N PHE A 80 19.26 -4.29 9.46
CA PHE A 80 20.55 -4.69 9.98
C PHE A 80 21.46 -3.48 10.04
N VAL A 81 22.04 -3.24 11.21
CA VAL A 81 23.00 -2.16 11.43
C VAL A 81 24.37 -2.77 11.67
N ASN A 82 25.39 -2.18 11.04
CA ASN A 82 26.78 -2.55 11.23
C ASN A 82 27.60 -1.32 11.57
N ASN A 83 28.40 -1.39 12.63
CA ASN A 83 29.31 -0.32 13.04
C ASN A 83 30.52 -0.89 13.79
N ALA A 84 31.47 -0.04 14.19
CA ALA A 84 32.68 -0.48 14.89
C ALA A 84 32.43 -1.17 16.24
N ALA A 85 31.29 -0.92 16.89
CA ALA A 85 30.92 -1.51 18.18
C ALA A 85 30.04 -2.76 18.04
N GLN A 86 29.35 -2.93 16.92
CA GLN A 86 28.38 -4.00 16.67
C GLN A 86 28.52 -4.49 15.22
N SER A 87 28.93 -5.76 15.08
CA SER A 87 28.87 -6.48 13.81
C SER A 87 27.41 -6.65 13.38
N THR A 88 27.15 -6.62 12.06
CA THR A 88 25.82 -6.72 11.40
C THR A 88 24.78 -7.45 12.26
N ALA A 89 23.97 -6.66 12.99
CA ALA A 89 22.98 -7.17 13.92
C ALA A 89 21.58 -6.76 13.47
N TYR A 90 20.62 -7.69 13.59
CA TYR A 90 19.22 -7.39 13.34
C TYR A 90 18.68 -6.49 14.46
N THR A 91 18.10 -5.35 14.09
CA THR A 91 17.66 -4.33 15.05
C THR A 91 16.37 -4.71 15.78
N GLY A 92 15.62 -5.71 15.31
CA GLY A 92 14.36 -6.12 15.93
C GLY A 92 14.48 -7.09 17.11
N THR A 93 15.69 -7.43 17.57
CA THR A 93 15.93 -8.41 18.66
C THR A 93 16.48 -7.81 19.95
N THR A 94 16.66 -6.49 20.03
CA THR A 94 17.15 -5.76 21.21
C THR A 94 16.02 -5.06 21.95
#